data_AF-A0A1G2Z4X7-F1
#
_entry.id   AF-A0A1G2Z4X7-F1
#
_cell.length_a   1.000
_cell.length_b   1.000
_cell.length_c   1.000
_cell.angle_alpha   90.00
_cell.angle_beta   90.00
_cell.angle_gamma   90.00
#
_symmetry.space_group_name_H-M   'P 1'
#
loop_
_entity.id
_entity.type
_entity.pdbx_description
1 polymer ?
#
loop_
_entity_poly.entity_id
_entity_poly.type
_entity_poly.pdbx_seq_one_letter_code
_entity_poly.pdbx_strand_id
1 'polypeptide(L)'
;MALTAEQLKRADTLETRIVQVPQWAKDGDGEVMIRVMDGAAMSLYQSWILAQDEQTQHPDVILRYVASCIIDPRTKELVFDTPEAMEILRGKDGRGLKQVFQAATELHLQTAQAAEAFEKNSPETPAGSPGGSTPSSTDTPTPTP
;
A
#
# COMPACT_ATOMS: atom_id res chain seq x y z
N MET A 1 21.02 -0.64 -2.70
CA MET A 1 21.06 -2.12 -2.69
C MET A 1 19.69 -2.62 -3.12
N ALA A 2 19.62 -3.65 -3.96
CA ALA A 2 18.33 -4.20 -4.40
C ALA A 2 17.63 -4.97 -3.26
N LEU A 3 16.31 -4.86 -3.16
CA LEU A 3 15.50 -5.66 -2.24
C LEU A 3 15.61 -7.14 -2.62
N THR A 4 15.91 -7.99 -1.64
CA THR A 4 15.93 -9.45 -1.85
C THR A 4 14.54 -10.05 -1.61
N ALA A 5 14.25 -11.18 -2.26
CA ALA A 5 12.98 -11.88 -2.09
C ALA A 5 12.74 -12.33 -0.64
N GLU A 6 13.80 -12.63 0.13
CA GLU A 6 13.68 -12.96 1.55
C GLU A 6 13.31 -11.75 2.41
N GLN A 7 13.83 -10.57 2.07
CA GLN A 7 13.48 -9.32 2.75
C GLN A 7 12.02 -8.94 2.48
N LEU A 8 11.52 -9.15 1.26
CA LEU A 8 10.09 -8.98 0.93
C LEU A 8 9.18 -9.94 1.70
N LYS A 9 9.60 -11.20 1.89
CA LYS A 9 8.79 -12.21 2.60
C LYS A 9 8.69 -11.98 4.11
N ARG A 10 9.68 -11.32 4.73
CA ARG A 10 9.69 -11.03 6.18
C ARG A 10 9.11 -9.66 6.51
N ALA A 11 8.90 -8.83 5.51
CA ALA A 11 8.34 -7.49 5.64
C ALA A 11 6.82 -7.61 5.83
N ASP A 12 6.36 -7.73 7.07
CA ASP A 12 4.95 -7.54 7.42
C ASP A 12 4.67 -6.03 7.45
N THR A 13 4.62 -5.44 6.25
CA THR A 13 4.76 -3.98 6.03
C THR A 13 3.45 -3.25 5.87
N LEU A 14 2.30 -3.92 6.00
CA LEU A 14 1.03 -3.24 5.80
C LEU A 14 0.77 -2.30 6.99
N GLU A 15 0.72 -1.01 6.70
CA GLU A 15 0.41 0.00 7.71
C GLU A 15 -0.99 -0.25 8.28
N THR A 16 -1.13 -0.08 9.59
CA THR A 16 -2.40 -0.25 10.30
C THR A 16 -2.75 1.01 11.08
N ARG A 17 -4.05 1.22 11.29
CA ARG A 17 -4.58 2.38 12.02
C ARG A 17 -5.81 1.97 12.82
N ILE A 18 -5.97 2.54 14.01
CA ILE A 18 -7.21 2.42 14.78
C ILE A 18 -8.12 3.60 14.41
N VAL A 19 -9.38 3.31 14.13
CA VAL A 19 -10.42 4.28 13.79
C VAL A 19 -11.52 4.21 14.82
N GLN A 20 -11.83 5.36 15.42
CA GLN A 20 -12.95 5.52 16.35
C GLN A 20 -14.26 5.61 15.57
N VAL A 21 -15.17 4.67 15.81
CA VAL A 21 -16.51 4.56 15.21
C VAL A 21 -17.55 4.39 16.33
N PRO A 22 -17.77 5.41 17.18
CA PRO A 22 -18.63 5.32 18.36
C PRO A 22 -20.07 4.87 18.04
N GLN A 23 -20.57 5.19 16.84
CA GLN A 23 -21.87 4.77 16.33
C GLN A 23 -22.04 3.26 16.13
N TRP A 24 -20.94 2.48 16.17
CA TRP A 24 -21.00 1.02 16.05
C TRP A 24 -20.97 0.29 17.38
N ALA A 25 -20.67 1.00 18.48
CA ALA A 25 -20.74 0.46 19.83
C ALA A 25 -22.17 0.56 20.37
N LYS A 26 -22.58 -0.46 21.15
CA LYS A 26 -23.81 -0.39 21.94
C LYS A 26 -23.61 0.37 23.26
N ASP A 27 -22.42 0.25 23.90
CA ASP A 27 -22.17 0.74 25.26
C ASP A 27 -20.70 1.22 25.50
N GLY A 28 -20.07 1.99 24.59
CA GLY A 28 -18.71 2.50 24.83
C GLY A 28 -17.92 2.95 23.59
N ASP A 29 -16.58 2.86 23.68
CA ASP A 29 -15.62 3.21 22.62
C ASP A 29 -15.67 2.18 21.48
N GLY A 30 -16.40 2.52 20.43
CA GLY A 30 -16.41 1.71 19.20
C GLY A 30 -15.11 1.93 18.45
N GLU A 31 -14.18 0.99 18.49
CA GLU A 31 -12.92 1.05 17.75
C GLU A 31 -12.85 -0.05 16.70
N VAL A 32 -12.31 0.27 15.53
CA VAL A 32 -11.96 -0.73 14.52
C VAL A 32 -10.52 -0.54 14.08
N MET A 33 -9.81 -1.65 13.93
CA MET A 33 -8.46 -1.64 13.37
C MET A 33 -8.55 -1.88 11.88
N ILE A 34 -7.94 -0.98 11.10
CA ILE A 34 -7.84 -1.07 9.64
C ILE A 34 -6.40 -1.28 9.22
N ARG A 35 -6.22 -1.92 8.06
CA ARG A 35 -4.95 -2.00 7.34
C ARG A 35 -5.06 -1.50 5.91
N VAL A 36 -3.92 -1.16 5.33
CA VAL A 36 -3.77 -1.02 3.87
C VAL A 36 -4.05 -2.37 3.19
N MET A 37 -4.75 -2.35 2.05
CA MET A 37 -4.96 -3.55 1.25
C MET A 37 -3.63 -4.01 0.66
N ASP A 38 -3.35 -5.30 0.74
CA ASP A 38 -2.26 -5.88 -0.04
C ASP A 38 -2.60 -5.88 -1.54
N GLY A 39 -1.60 -6.16 -2.37
CA GLY A 39 -1.77 -6.17 -3.83
C GLY A 39 -2.81 -7.17 -4.32
N ALA A 40 -2.98 -8.31 -3.62
CA ALA A 40 -3.96 -9.31 -4.00
C ALA A 40 -5.38 -8.83 -3.69
N ALA A 41 -5.61 -8.29 -2.49
CA ALA A 41 -6.87 -7.68 -2.06
C ALA A 41 -7.26 -6.51 -2.96
N MET A 42 -6.30 -5.64 -3.30
CA MET A 42 -6.52 -4.53 -4.23
C MET A 42 -6.90 -5.02 -5.63
N SER A 43 -6.19 -6.03 -6.16
CA SER A 43 -6.49 -6.61 -7.48
C SER A 43 -7.88 -7.24 -7.52
N LEU A 44 -8.28 -7.95 -6.45
CA LEU A 44 -9.60 -8.54 -6.33
C LEU A 44 -10.69 -7.48 -6.25
N TYR A 45 -10.47 -6.43 -5.46
CA TYR A 45 -11.39 -5.30 -5.35
C TYR A 45 -11.58 -4.59 -6.69
N GLN A 46 -10.49 -4.29 -7.41
CA GLN A 46 -10.56 -3.67 -8.74
C GLN A 46 -11.26 -4.56 -9.75
N SER A 47 -10.93 -5.86 -9.77
CA SER A 47 -11.58 -6.82 -10.66
C SER A 47 -13.08 -6.93 -10.38
N TRP A 48 -13.46 -6.88 -9.10
CA TRP A 48 -14.87 -6.86 -8.69
C TRP A 48 -15.58 -5.58 -9.16
N ILE A 49 -14.94 -4.40 -9.04
CA ILE A 49 -15.48 -3.13 -9.58
C ILE A 49 -15.67 -3.22 -11.09
N LEU A 50 -14.64 -3.68 -11.82
CA LEU A 50 -14.68 -3.77 -13.28
C LEU A 50 -15.71 -4.78 -13.80
N ALA A 51 -16.03 -5.79 -13.00
CA ALA A 51 -17.08 -6.76 -13.29
C ALA A 51 -18.49 -6.27 -12.97
N GLN A 52 -18.65 -5.11 -12.32
CA GLN A 52 -19.96 -4.50 -12.08
C GLN A 52 -20.48 -3.83 -13.36
N ASP A 53 -21.77 -4.03 -13.63
CA ASP A 53 -22.49 -3.26 -14.66
C ASP A 53 -22.75 -1.82 -14.15
N GLU A 54 -23.08 -0.87 -15.02
CA GLU A 54 -23.36 0.53 -14.64
C GLU A 54 -24.49 0.66 -13.59
N GLN A 55 -25.28 -0.39 -13.38
CA GLN A 55 -26.36 -0.45 -12.40
C GLN A 55 -25.94 -0.82 -10.98
N THR A 56 -24.70 -1.25 -10.73
CA THR A 56 -24.30 -1.62 -9.37
C THR A 56 -24.26 -0.38 -8.48
N GLN A 57 -25.13 -0.38 -7.47
CA GLN A 57 -25.28 0.77 -6.59
C GLN A 57 -23.99 1.04 -5.80
N HIS A 58 -23.53 2.29 -5.86
CA HIS A 58 -22.42 2.84 -5.06
C HIS A 58 -22.30 2.39 -3.59
N PRO A 59 -23.38 2.18 -2.79
CA PRO A 59 -23.26 1.66 -1.42
C PRO A 59 -22.49 0.34 -1.29
N ASP A 60 -22.59 -0.57 -2.26
CA ASP A 60 -21.90 -1.87 -2.19
C ASP A 60 -20.39 -1.74 -2.41
N VAL A 61 -19.95 -0.69 -3.13
CA VAL A 61 -18.53 -0.40 -3.38
C VAL A 61 -17.82 0.00 -2.08
N ILE A 62 -18.42 0.94 -1.33
CA ILE A 62 -17.87 1.39 -0.04
C ILE A 62 -17.83 0.23 0.94
N LEU A 63 -18.90 -0.57 1.00
CA LEU A 63 -18.99 -1.74 1.87
C LEU A 63 -17.85 -2.72 1.60
N ARG A 64 -17.63 -3.07 0.32
CA ARG A 64 -16.58 -4.01 -0.10
C ARG A 64 -15.19 -3.47 0.20
N TYR A 65 -14.96 -2.18 -0.04
CA TYR A 65 -13.68 -1.54 0.27
C TYR A 65 -13.37 -1.60 1.77
N VAL A 66 -14.34 -1.22 2.60
CA VAL A 66 -14.20 -1.21 4.06
C VAL A 66 -13.97 -2.62 4.60
N ALA A 67 -14.71 -3.62 4.10
CA ALA A 67 -14.54 -5.02 4.48
C ALA A 67 -13.12 -5.53 4.20
N SER A 68 -12.52 -5.14 3.07
CA SER A 68 -11.13 -5.50 2.72
C SER A 68 -10.06 -4.80 3.55
N CYS A 69 -10.45 -3.84 4.40
CA CYS A 69 -9.51 -3.07 5.23
C CYS A 69 -9.60 -3.42 6.72
N ILE A 70 -10.77 -3.82 7.23
CA ILE A 70 -10.96 -4.09 8.66
C ILE A 70 -10.35 -5.44 9.03
N ILE A 71 -9.47 -5.42 10.03
CA ILE A 71 -8.76 -6.61 10.54
C ILE A 71 -8.94 -6.79 12.04
N ASP A 72 -8.81 -8.04 12.48
CA ASP A 72 -8.83 -8.38 13.89
C ASP A 72 -7.49 -7.93 14.55
N PRO A 73 -7.53 -7.22 15.69
CA PRO A 73 -6.35 -6.73 16.38
C PRO A 73 -5.36 -7.81 16.81
N ARG A 74 -5.87 -9.01 17.11
CA ARG A 74 -5.13 -10.17 17.63
C ARG A 74 -4.57 -11.03 16.50
N THR A 75 -5.39 -11.36 15.51
CA THR A 75 -4.97 -12.28 14.42
C THR A 75 -4.38 -11.56 13.22
N LYS A 76 -4.65 -10.26 13.04
CA LYS A 76 -4.32 -9.46 11.85
C LYS A 76 -5.01 -9.94 10.56
N GLU A 77 -5.98 -10.84 10.68
CA GLU A 77 -6.80 -11.34 9.57
C GLU A 77 -8.03 -10.46 9.33
N LEU A 78 -8.61 -10.55 8.14
CA LEU A 78 -9.82 -9.80 7.77
C LEU A 78 -11.01 -10.27 8.61
N VAL A 79 -11.77 -9.31 9.16
CA VAL A 79 -12.95 -9.61 9.99
C VAL A 79 -14.18 -9.96 9.12
N PHE A 80 -14.23 -9.42 7.90
CA PHE A 80 -15.39 -9.49 7.02
C PHE A 80 -15.06 -10.21 5.71
N ASP A 81 -14.47 -11.40 5.81
CA ASP A 81 -14.08 -12.24 4.66
C ASP A 81 -15.17 -13.21 4.20
N THR A 82 -16.18 -13.48 5.05
CA THR A 82 -17.32 -14.36 4.72
C THR A 82 -18.59 -13.58 4.34
N PRO A 83 -19.50 -14.19 3.56
CA PRO A 83 -20.81 -13.59 3.25
C PRO A 83 -21.63 -13.24 4.50
N GLU A 84 -21.59 -14.07 5.53
CA GLU A 84 -22.33 -13.85 6.78
C GLU A 84 -21.79 -12.63 7.53
N ALA A 85 -20.46 -12.47 7.56
CA ALA A 85 -19.81 -11.31 8.15
C ALA A 85 -20.14 -10.03 7.35
N MET A 86 -20.17 -10.11 6.02
CA MET A 86 -20.56 -8.99 5.16
C MET A 86 -21.98 -8.49 5.43
N GLU A 87 -22.93 -9.39 5.76
CA GLU A 87 -24.30 -8.98 6.12
C GLU A 87 -24.36 -8.23 7.46
N ILE A 88 -23.48 -8.57 8.42
CA ILE A 88 -23.34 -7.80 9.66
C ILE A 88 -22.90 -6.36 9.33
N LEU A 89 -21.93 -6.21 8.43
CA LEU A 89 -21.42 -4.90 8.02
C LEU A 89 -22.47 -4.11 7.22
N ARG A 90 -23.26 -4.79 6.37
CA ARG A 90 -24.38 -4.19 5.62
C ARG A 90 -25.45 -3.62 6.55
N GLY A 91 -25.67 -4.24 7.71
CA GLY A 91 -26.59 -3.76 8.74
C GLY A 91 -26.09 -2.55 9.55
N LYS A 92 -24.86 -2.06 9.33
CA LYS A 92 -24.30 -0.93 10.07
C LYS A 92 -24.73 0.42 9.51
N ASP A 93 -24.67 1.45 10.36
CA ASP A 93 -24.97 2.83 9.98
C ASP A 93 -23.96 3.36 8.94
N GLY A 94 -24.48 3.98 7.88
CA GLY A 94 -23.70 4.48 6.75
C GLY A 94 -22.68 5.58 7.10
N ARG A 95 -22.85 6.32 8.19
CA ARG A 95 -21.86 7.30 8.66
C ARG A 95 -20.60 6.60 9.15
N GLY A 96 -20.74 5.48 9.86
CA GLY A 96 -19.60 4.63 10.25
C GLY A 96 -18.87 4.06 9.06
N LEU A 97 -19.60 3.54 8.07
CA LEU A 97 -18.99 3.03 6.85
C LEU A 97 -18.19 4.12 6.13
N LYS A 98 -18.75 5.33 5.97
CA LYS A 98 -18.05 6.47 5.35
C LYS A 98 -16.81 6.89 6.14
N GLN A 99 -16.88 6.91 7.46
CA GLN A 99 -15.77 7.30 8.31
C GLN A 99 -14.60 6.30 8.20
N VAL A 100 -14.89 5.00 8.24
CA VAL A 100 -13.87 3.97 8.05
C VAL A 100 -13.31 4.01 6.64
N PHE A 101 -14.16 4.19 5.63
CA PHE A 101 -13.75 4.35 4.24
C PHE A 101 -12.78 5.51 4.04
N GLN A 102 -13.09 6.68 4.60
CA GLN A 102 -12.22 7.85 4.54
C GLN A 102 -10.87 7.57 5.20
N ALA A 103 -10.86 7.02 6.42
CA ALA A 103 -9.63 6.70 7.13
C ALA A 103 -8.75 5.68 6.38
N ALA A 104 -9.38 4.66 5.77
CA ALA A 104 -8.68 3.66 4.98
C ALA A 104 -8.12 4.22 3.66
N THR A 105 -8.84 5.17 3.02
CA THR A 105 -8.36 5.86 1.83
C THR A 105 -7.18 6.77 2.15
N GLU A 106 -7.26 7.54 3.24
CA GLU A 106 -6.16 8.39 3.72
C GLU A 106 -4.92 7.57 4.05
N LEU A 107 -5.09 6.41 4.70
CA LEU A 107 -3.99 5.48 5.01
C LEU A 107 -3.29 4.99 3.73
N HIS A 108 -4.04 4.61 2.70
CA HIS A 108 -3.47 4.23 1.40
C HIS A 108 -2.72 5.38 0.72
N LEU A 109 -3.27 6.60 0.75
CA LEU A 109 -2.64 7.77 0.11
C LEU A 109 -1.34 8.18 0.81
N GLN A 110 -1.28 8.11 2.14
CA GLN A 110 -0.06 8.39 2.90
C GLN A 110 1.04 7.37 2.58
N THR A 111 0.67 6.10 2.42
CA THR A 111 1.61 5.05 1.98
C THR A 111 2.16 5.37 0.58
N ALA A 112 1.31 5.83 -0.34
CA ALA A 112 1.73 6.21 -1.69
C ALA A 112 2.67 7.42 -1.71
N GLN A 113 2.37 8.47 -0.92
CA GLN A 113 3.25 9.64 -0.81
C GLN A 113 4.60 9.31 -0.16
N ALA A 114 4.61 8.42 0.85
CA ALA A 114 5.84 7.93 1.44
C ALA A 114 6.68 7.19 0.39
N ALA A 115 6.07 6.32 -0.43
CA ALA A 115 6.77 5.61 -1.51
C ALA A 115 7.42 6.57 -2.52
N GLU A 116 6.69 7.60 -2.98
CA GLU A 116 7.24 8.59 -3.91
C GLU A 116 8.40 9.42 -3.29
N ALA A 117 8.33 9.73 -1.99
CA ALA A 117 9.38 10.45 -1.29
C ALA A 117 10.66 9.62 -1.13
N PHE A 118 10.53 8.29 -0.98
CA PHE A 118 11.67 7.36 -0.94
C PHE A 118 12.35 7.21 -2.31
N GLU A 119 11.58 7.20 -3.40
CA GLU A 119 12.15 7.21 -4.76
C GLU A 119 12.94 8.49 -5.04
N LYS A 120 12.41 9.66 -4.66
CA LYS A 120 13.06 10.96 -4.92
C LYS A 120 14.29 11.24 -4.04
N ASN A 121 14.38 10.62 -2.86
CA ASN A 121 15.50 10.79 -1.93
C ASN A 121 16.52 9.64 -2.00
N SER A 122 16.41 8.71 -2.94
CA SER A 122 17.45 7.72 -3.16
C SER A 122 18.67 8.44 -3.76
N PRO A 123 19.80 8.57 -3.03
CA PRO A 123 20.95 9.26 -3.56
C PRO A 123 21.47 8.49 -4.76
N GLU A 124 21.48 9.14 -5.93
CA GLU A 124 22.29 8.72 -7.06
C GLU A 124 23.70 8.53 -6.52
N THR A 125 24.11 7.27 -6.41
CA THR A 125 25.45 6.92 -5.96
C THR A 125 26.41 7.56 -6.96
N PRO A 126 27.26 8.52 -6.58
CA PRO A 126 28.26 9.04 -7.49
C PRO A 126 29.17 7.87 -7.80
N ALA A 127 29.21 7.45 -9.07
CA ALA A 127 30.19 6.49 -9.56
C ALA A 127 31.57 7.15 -9.49
N GLY A 128 32.15 7.15 -8.29
CA GLY A 128 33.52 7.54 -8.04
C GLY A 128 34.45 6.44 -8.55
N SER A 129 35.01 6.63 -9.75
CA SER A 129 36.27 6.00 -10.15
C SER A 129 37.02 6.90 -11.12
N PRO A 130 37.90 7.79 -10.64
CA PRO A 130 38.99 8.32 -11.44
C PRO A 130 40.18 7.36 -11.29
N GLY A 131 40.37 6.47 -12.26
CA GLY A 131 41.49 5.54 -12.26
C GLY A 131 42.04 5.35 -13.66
N GLY A 132 43.28 5.79 -13.90
CA GLY A 132 44.13 5.26 -14.96
C GLY A 132 44.69 6.30 -15.92
N SER A 133 45.95 6.66 -15.66
CA SER A 133 46.82 7.60 -16.37
C SER A 133 46.99 7.33 -17.87
N THR A 134 46.96 8.38 -18.70
CA THR A 134 47.66 8.45 -19.98
C THR A 134 49.05 9.05 -19.77
N PRO A 135 50.10 8.43 -20.34
CA PRO A 135 50.81 9.13 -21.40
C PRO A 135 51.20 8.18 -22.55
N SER A 136 50.74 8.49 -23.75
CA SER A 136 51.25 7.89 -24.99
C SER A 136 51.79 9.03 -25.85
N SER A 137 53.09 9.28 -25.74
CA SER A 137 53.82 10.16 -26.65
C SER A 137 54.96 9.33 -27.23
N THR A 138 54.66 8.65 -28.34
CA THR A 138 55.67 8.06 -29.22
C THR A 138 56.15 9.18 -30.13
N ASP A 139 57.22 9.86 -29.74
CA ASP A 139 57.93 10.81 -30.59
C ASP A 139 59.09 10.07 -31.26
N THR A 140 58.91 9.73 -32.54
CA THR A 140 59.97 9.25 -33.43
C THR A 140 60.23 10.37 -34.43
N PRO A 141 61.46 10.89 -34.50
CA PRO A 141 62.03 11.09 -35.83
C PRO A 141 63.53 10.82 -35.87
N THR A 142 63.97 9.97 -36.79
CA THR A 142 65.27 10.15 -37.45
C THR A 142 65.23 9.54 -38.84
N PRO A 143 65.29 10.37 -39.89
CA PRO A 143 65.86 9.96 -41.17
C PRO A 143 67.20 10.66 -41.43
N THR A 144 68.24 9.83 -41.59
CA THR A 144 69.26 9.88 -42.70
C THR A 144 70.26 11.06 -42.69
N PRO A 145 71.50 10.97 -43.25
CA PRO A 145 72.14 9.91 -44.05
C PRO A 145 73.26 9.11 -43.39
#